data_AF-A0A1G8KZZ6-F1
#
_entry.id   AF-A0A1G8KZZ6-F1
#
_cell.length_a   1.000
_cell.length_b   1.000
_cell.length_c   1.000
_cell.angle_alpha   90.00
_cell.angle_beta   90.00
_cell.angle_gamma   90.00
#
_symmetry.space_group_name_H-M   'P 1'
#
loop_
_entity.id
_entity.type
_entity.pdbx_description
1 polymer ?
#
loop_
_entity_poly.entity_id
_entity_poly.type
_entity_poly.pdbx_seq_one_letter_code
_entity_poly.pdbx_strand_id
1 'polypeptide(L)'
;MTEVARIFAPILIWLGLFTGVYALHGLGCGLGWPQQDLGPASLHRVALIAAWGVAILLQAAVLYLVARPWASRSPLIQQVTVTLAISAVVAMVWTLFPVAFASSCG
;
A
#
# COMPACT_ATOMS: atom_id res chain seq x y z
N MET A 1 -9.99 23.93 1.39
CA MET A 1 -9.05 23.13 0.57
C MET A 1 -8.39 22.02 1.39
N THR A 2 -7.81 22.33 2.55
CA THR A 2 -7.08 21.35 3.40
C THR A 2 -7.92 20.14 3.84
N GLU A 3 -9.20 20.33 4.19
CA GLU A 3 -10.07 19.21 4.59
C GLU A 3 -10.40 18.27 3.43
N VAL A 4 -10.58 18.79 2.22
CA VAL A 4 -10.79 17.96 1.02
C VAL A 4 -9.55 17.12 0.75
N ALA A 5 -8.37 17.73 0.77
CA ALA A 5 -7.11 17.00 0.62
C ALA A 5 -6.94 15.92 1.69
N ARG A 6 -7.33 16.19 2.95
CA ARG A 6 -7.29 15.22 4.03
C ARG A 6 -8.19 14.01 3.78
N ILE A 7 -9.42 14.22 3.29
CA ILE A 7 -10.36 13.12 3.01
C ILE A 7 -9.81 12.22 1.90
N PHE A 8 -9.21 12.80 0.85
CA PHE A 8 -8.71 12.04 -0.29
C PHE A 8 -7.33 11.42 -0.05
N ALA A 9 -6.52 11.97 0.86
CA ALA A 9 -5.15 11.52 1.09
C ALA A 9 -5.03 10.00 1.34
N PRO A 10 -5.84 9.35 2.20
CA PRO A 10 -5.67 7.92 2.46
C PRO A 10 -5.90 7.04 1.22
N ILE A 11 -6.88 7.38 0.37
CA ILE A 11 -7.19 6.63 -0.85
C ILE A 11 -6.15 6.91 -1.95
N LEU A 12 -5.72 8.16 -2.13
CA LEU A 12 -4.73 8.51 -3.14
C LEU A 12 -3.35 7.91 -2.83
N ILE A 13 -2.96 7.89 -1.56
CA ILE A 13 -1.72 7.24 -1.12
C ILE A 13 -1.82 5.73 -1.36
N TRP A 14 -2.96 5.11 -1.02
CA TRP A 14 -3.19 3.70 -1.33
C TRP A 14 -3.07 3.42 -2.83
N LEU A 15 -3.70 4.23 -3.68
CA LEU A 15 -3.65 4.10 -5.14
C LEU A 15 -2.19 4.17 -5.64
N GLY A 16 -1.43 5.17 -5.20
CA GLY A 16 -0.03 5.34 -5.62
C GLY A 16 0.85 4.17 -5.20
N LEU A 17 0.70 3.69 -3.96
CA LEU A 17 1.43 2.53 -3.46
C LEU A 17 1.05 1.26 -4.21
N PHE A 18 -0.24 1.02 -4.44
CA PHE A 18 -0.74 -0.11 -5.20
C PHE A 18 -0.15 -0.13 -6.62
N THR A 19 -0.26 1.00 -7.34
CA THR A 19 0.32 1.15 -8.69
C THR A 19 1.82 0.95 -8.67
N GLY A 20 2.53 1.48 -7.68
CA GLY A 20 3.98 1.31 -7.53
C GLY A 20 4.39 -0.15 -7.36
N VAL A 21 3.70 -0.90 -6.49
CA VAL A 21 4.00 -2.33 -6.28
C VAL A 21 3.68 -3.16 -7.52
N TYR A 22 2.58 -2.86 -8.23
CA TYR A 22 2.26 -3.53 -9.50
C TYR A 22 3.26 -3.21 -10.61
N ALA A 23 3.73 -1.96 -10.68
CA ALA A 23 4.79 -1.58 -11.61
C ALA A 23 6.09 -2.33 -11.31
N LEU A 24 6.46 -2.45 -10.02
CA LEU A 24 7.61 -3.24 -9.57
C LEU A 24 7.47 -4.72 -9.95
N HIS A 25 6.27 -5.29 -9.83
CA HIS A 25 5.98 -6.66 -10.28
C HIS A 25 6.24 -6.80 -11.79
N GLY A 26 5.66 -5.94 -12.63
CA GLY A 26 5.88 -5.99 -14.07
C GLY A 26 7.36 -5.82 -14.46
N LEU A 27 8.05 -4.86 -13.84
CA LEU A 27 9.50 -4.67 -14.04
C LEU A 27 10.29 -5.90 -13.60
N GLY A 28 9.96 -6.49 -12.46
CA GLY A 28 10.63 -7.69 -11.95
C GLY A 28 10.48 -8.89 -12.88
N CYS A 29 9.29 -9.11 -13.46
CA CYS A 29 9.11 -10.16 -14.47
C CYS A 29 9.94 -9.86 -15.73
N GLY A 30 9.94 -8.62 -16.22
CA GLY A 30 10.70 -8.23 -17.44
C GLY A 30 12.23 -8.24 -17.27
N LEU A 31 12.73 -8.05 -16.04
CA LEU A 31 14.15 -8.07 -15.70
C LEU A 31 14.67 -9.46 -15.30
N GLY A 32 13.82 -10.50 -15.37
CA GLY A 32 14.22 -11.86 -15.04
C GLY A 32 14.54 -12.07 -13.55
N TRP A 33 13.93 -11.29 -12.65
CA TRP A 33 14.07 -11.49 -11.20
C TRP A 33 13.51 -12.83 -10.70
N PRO A 34 12.49 -13.45 -11.33
CA PRO A 34 12.03 -14.78 -10.92
C PRO A 34 13.09 -15.87 -11.04
N GLN A 35 14.06 -15.71 -11.95
CA GLN A 35 15.15 -16.68 -12.20
C GLN A 35 16.40 -16.41 -11.34
N GLN A 36 16.40 -15.32 -10.57
CA GLN A 36 17.50 -14.97 -9.68
C GLN A 36 17.19 -15.47 -8.28
N ASP A 37 17.89 -16.53 -7.86
CA ASP A 37 17.70 -17.12 -6.53
C ASP A 37 18.41 -16.28 -5.46
N LEU A 38 17.69 -16.00 -4.37
CA LEU A 38 18.18 -15.37 -3.14
C LEU A 38 17.93 -16.33 -1.96
N GLY A 39 18.64 -17.46 -1.98
CA GLY A 39 18.50 -18.53 -0.99
C GLY A 39 17.23 -19.36 -1.25
N PRO A 40 16.29 -19.48 -0.28
CA PRO A 40 15.09 -20.30 -0.45
C PRO A 40 13.97 -19.62 -1.28
N ALA A 41 14.16 -18.36 -1.70
CA ALA A 41 13.18 -17.58 -2.45
C ALA A 41 13.86 -16.84 -3.61
N SER A 42 13.10 -16.49 -4.65
CA SER A 42 13.59 -15.66 -5.75
C SER A 42 13.70 -14.19 -5.32
N LEU A 43 14.61 -13.45 -5.95
CA LEU A 43 14.72 -11.98 -5.82
C LEU A 43 13.38 -11.31 -6.02
N HIS A 44 12.60 -11.79 -6.97
CA HIS A 44 11.27 -11.29 -7.26
C HIS A 44 10.34 -11.37 -6.05
N ARG A 45 10.25 -12.53 -5.41
CA ARG A 45 9.39 -12.74 -4.24
C ARG A 45 9.85 -11.90 -3.06
N VAL A 46 11.16 -11.83 -2.81
CA VAL A 46 11.72 -11.02 -1.72
C VAL A 46 11.40 -9.54 -1.92
N ALA A 47 11.62 -9.02 -3.14
CA ALA A 47 11.33 -7.62 -3.48
C ALA A 47 9.85 -7.27 -3.31
N LEU A 48 8.94 -8.15 -3.77
CA LEU A 48 7.49 -7.91 -3.65
C LEU A 48 6.99 -8.00 -2.21
N ILE A 49 7.48 -8.95 -1.40
CA ILE A 49 7.14 -9.02 0.02
C ILE A 49 7.64 -7.78 0.76
N ALA A 50 8.87 -7.33 0.48
CA ALA A 50 9.42 -6.12 1.07
C ALA A 50 8.61 -4.88 0.69
N ALA A 51 8.27 -4.72 -0.61
CA ALA A 51 7.46 -3.61 -1.09
C ALA A 51 6.05 -3.62 -0.50
N TRP A 52 5.43 -4.79 -0.36
CA TRP A 52 4.14 -4.97 0.29
C TRP A 52 4.18 -4.55 1.77
N GLY A 53 5.20 -5.00 2.51
CA GLY A 53 5.41 -4.60 3.91
C GLY A 53 5.59 -3.09 4.05
N VAL A 54 6.41 -2.48 3.21
CA VAL A 54 6.60 -1.02 3.18
C VAL A 54 5.29 -0.29 2.88
N ALA A 55 4.51 -0.75 1.91
CA ALA A 55 3.22 -0.15 1.56
C ALA A 55 2.22 -0.20 2.73
N ILE A 56 2.14 -1.33 3.45
CA ILE A 56 1.31 -1.46 4.66
C ILE A 56 1.78 -0.49 5.74
N LEU A 57 3.09 -0.43 6.01
CA LEU A 57 3.64 0.47 7.05
C LEU A 57 3.37 1.94 6.73
N LEU A 58 3.53 2.35 5.48
CA LEU A 58 3.21 3.71 5.03
C LEU A 58 1.72 4.01 5.19
N GLN A 59 0.84 3.08 4.81
CA GLN A 59 -0.60 3.27 4.96
C GLN A 59 -1.04 3.31 6.43
N ALA A 60 -0.42 2.49 7.29
CA ALA A 60 -0.64 2.51 8.73
C ALA A 60 -0.16 3.82 9.37
N ALA A 61 0.98 4.36 8.90
CA ALA A 61 1.45 5.68 9.32
C ALA A 61 0.46 6.78 8.93
N VAL A 62 -0.13 6.74 7.73
CA VAL A 62 -1.20 7.66 7.33
C VAL A 62 -2.39 7.54 8.27
N LEU A 63 -2.88 6.33 8.56
CA LEU A 63 -3.97 6.11 9.51
C LEU A 63 -3.65 6.71 10.89
N TYR A 64 -2.46 6.44 11.42
CA TYR A 64 -2.02 6.98 12.70
C TYR A 64 -2.01 8.52 12.72
N LEU A 65 -1.54 9.14 11.64
CA LEU A 65 -1.49 10.60 11.51
C LEU A 65 -2.88 11.23 11.41
N VAL A 66 -3.80 10.63 10.64
CA VAL A 66 -5.15 11.18 10.46
C VAL A 66 -6.06 10.89 11.64
N ALA A 67 -5.82 9.83 12.42
CA ALA A 67 -6.63 9.47 13.59
C ALA A 67 -6.41 10.37 14.82
N ARG A 68 -5.41 11.26 14.79
CA ARG A 68 -5.13 12.15 15.92
C ARG A 68 -6.30 13.11 16.20
N PRO A 69 -6.67 13.34 17.47
CA PRO A 69 -7.84 14.14 17.83
C PRO A 69 -7.75 15.62 17.41
N TRP A 70 -6.55 16.16 17.22
CA TRP A 70 -6.33 17.53 16.72
C TRP A 70 -6.19 17.61 15.20
N ALA A 71 -6.45 16.50 14.49
CA ALA A 71 -6.35 16.50 13.05
C ALA A 71 -7.41 17.46 12.46
N SER A 72 -8.71 17.19 12.63
CA SER A 72 -9.80 17.99 12.07
C SER A 72 -10.56 18.79 13.12
N ARG A 73 -11.05 19.99 12.76
CA ARG A 73 -11.97 20.78 13.60
C ARG A 73 -13.41 20.25 13.56
N SER A 74 -13.77 19.46 12.54
CA SER A 74 -15.10 18.87 12.37
C SER A 74 -15.09 17.37 12.70
N PRO A 75 -15.98 16.90 13.60
CA PRO A 75 -16.06 15.49 13.97
C PRO A 75 -16.50 14.59 12.80
N LEU A 76 -17.36 15.09 11.90
CA LEU A 76 -17.78 14.35 10.72
C LEU A 76 -16.60 14.12 9.75
N ILE A 77 -15.82 15.16 9.48
CA ILE A 77 -14.64 15.04 8.59
C ILE A 77 -13.60 14.10 9.19
N GLN A 78 -13.43 14.13 10.52
CA GLN A 78 -12.56 13.21 11.24
C GLN A 78 -13.03 11.76 11.05
N GLN A 79 -14.31 11.48 11.28
CA GLN A 79 -14.90 10.14 11.12
C GLN A 79 -14.76 9.61 9.68
N VAL A 80 -15.07 10.45 8.68
CA VAL A 80 -14.95 10.08 7.26
C VAL A 80 -13.49 9.78 6.92
N THR A 81 -12.57 10.66 7.30
CA THR A 81 -11.13 10.48 6.99
C THR A 81 -10.59 9.20 7.63
N VAL A 82 -10.90 8.93 8.90
CA VAL A 82 -10.45 7.73 9.61
C VAL A 82 -11.05 6.48 8.98
N THR A 83 -12.34 6.49 8.64
CA THR A 83 -12.99 5.37 7.94
C THR A 83 -12.28 5.08 6.61
N LEU A 84 -12.02 6.10 5.81
CA LEU A 84 -11.30 5.95 4.54
C LEU A 84 -9.88 5.43 4.74
N ALA A 85 -9.18 5.87 5.78
CA ALA A 85 -7.85 5.37 6.10
C ALA A 85 -7.85 3.91 6.53
N ILE A 86 -8.82 3.48 7.34
CA ILE A 86 -9.01 2.06 7.69
C ILE A 86 -9.31 1.24 6.44
N SER A 87 -10.26 1.68 5.60
CA SER A 87 -10.58 1.01 4.34
C SER A 87 -9.36 0.89 3.43
N ALA A 88 -8.53 1.92 3.35
CA ALA A 88 -7.30 1.92 2.57
C ALA A 88 -6.25 0.94 3.12
N VAL A 89 -6.09 0.81 4.44
CA VAL A 89 -5.22 -0.22 5.05
C VAL A 89 -5.72 -1.62 4.72
N VAL A 90 -7.02 -1.88 4.88
CA VAL A 90 -7.63 -3.19 4.57
C VAL A 90 -7.47 -3.52 3.09
N ALA A 91 -7.72 -2.55 2.21
CA ALA A 91 -7.50 -2.69 0.78
C ALA A 91 -6.04 -2.98 0.45
N MET A 92 -5.07 -2.33 1.12
CA MET A 92 -3.64 -2.58 0.92
C MET A 92 -3.26 -4.04 1.23
N VAL A 93 -3.76 -4.56 2.35
CA VAL A 93 -3.51 -5.94 2.76
C VAL A 93 -4.10 -6.90 1.74
N TRP A 94 -5.37 -6.71 1.36
CA TRP A 94 -6.09 -7.66 0.50
C TRP A 94 -5.62 -7.64 -0.97
N THR A 95 -5.39 -6.46 -1.53
CA THR A 95 -5.12 -6.31 -2.97
C THR A 95 -3.68 -6.65 -3.35
N LEU A 96 -2.72 -6.49 -2.44
CA LEU A 96 -1.32 -6.82 -2.69
C LEU A 96 -0.92 -8.21 -2.20
N PHE A 97 -1.76 -8.88 -1.41
CA PHE A 97 -1.52 -10.25 -0.98
C PHE A 97 -1.30 -11.22 -2.17
N PRO A 98 -2.15 -11.26 -3.22
CA PRO A 98 -1.92 -12.14 -4.36
C PRO A 98 -0.61 -11.84 -5.08
N VAL A 99 -0.22 -10.57 -5.18
CA VAL A 99 1.03 -10.16 -5.84
C VAL A 99 2.26 -10.72 -5.13
N ALA A 100 2.25 -10.75 -3.80
CA ALA A 100 3.39 -11.27 -3.03
C ALA A 100 3.47 -12.82 -3.02
N PHE A 101 2.35 -13.52 -3.15
CA PHE A 101 2.28 -14.96 -2.92
C PHE A 101 1.98 -15.81 -4.15
N ALA A 102 1.27 -15.29 -5.16
CA ALA A 102 0.94 -16.01 -6.37
C ALA A 102 2.02 -15.82 -7.44
N SER A 103 2.57 -16.93 -7.93
CA SER A 103 3.47 -16.96 -9.09
C SER A 103 2.69 -16.52 -10.35
N SER A 104 2.98 -15.32 -10.84
CA SER A 104 2.23 -14.72 -11.95
C SER A 104 3.10 -14.35 -13.15
N CYS A 105 4.43 -14.43 -13.04
CA CYS A 105 5.31 -14.27 -14.20
C CYS A 105 5.24 -15.57 -15.03
N GLY A 106 4.63 -15.47 -16.22
CA GLY A 106 4.58 -16.54 -17.22
C GLY A 106 5.78 -16.51 -18.15
#